data_AF-A0AAD8K761-F1
#
_entry.id   AF-A0AAD8K761-F1
#
_cell.length_a   1.000
_cell.length_b   1.000
_cell.length_c   1.000
_cell.angle_alpha   90.00
_cell.angle_beta   90.00
_cell.angle_gamma   90.00
#
_symmetry.space_group_name_H-M   'P 1'
#
loop_
_entity.id
_entity.type
_entity.pdbx_description
1 polymer ?
#
loop_
_entity_poly.entity_id
_entity_poly.type
_entity_poly.pdbx_seq_one_letter_code
_entity_poly.pdbx_strand_id
1 'polypeptide(L)'
;MQCSLSSTLPKNTPELLSSILSPFNPSNISTDDRRSSPDRSDLKTDVIVDLGCKRKVGLIGFRCRCGEMFCFEHRYSDRHDCSYDYKAAGREAIGHENPVVRASKILKV
;
A
#
# COMPACT_ATOMS: atom_id res chain seq x y z
N MET A 1 -1.68 46.28 18.33
CA MET A 1 -1.62 46.05 16.87
C MET A 1 -2.06 44.62 16.63
N GLN A 2 -3.35 44.41 16.36
CA GLN A 2 -3.90 43.10 16.01
C GLN A 2 -3.88 43.01 14.48
N CYS A 3 -3.13 42.04 13.92
CA CYS A 3 -3.08 41.78 12.49
C CYS A 3 -4.16 40.76 12.12
N SER A 4 -5.21 41.22 11.44
CA SER A 4 -6.25 40.38 10.85
C SER A 4 -5.72 39.71 9.59
N LEU A 5 -5.43 38.41 9.64
CA LEU A 5 -5.17 37.60 8.45
C LEU A 5 -6.46 36.88 8.04
N SER A 6 -7.23 37.51 7.15
CA SER A 6 -8.33 36.86 6.43
C SER A 6 -7.74 35.85 5.44
N SER A 7 -7.80 34.56 5.80
CA SER A 7 -7.46 33.45 4.90
C SER A 7 -8.75 32.74 4.47
N THR A 8 -9.24 33.09 3.28
CA THR A 8 -10.31 32.33 2.63
C THR A 8 -9.70 31.07 2.00
N LEU A 9 -9.88 29.94 2.66
CA LEU A 9 -9.69 28.61 2.07
C LEU A 9 -10.76 28.37 0.99
N PRO A 10 -10.42 27.79 -0.18
CA PRO A 10 -11.42 27.39 -1.16
C PRO A 10 -12.27 26.27 -0.58
N LYS A 11 -13.58 26.54 -0.50
CA LYS A 11 -14.60 25.56 -0.08
C LYS A 11 -14.63 24.46 -1.12
N ASN A 12 -14.04 23.31 -0.80
CA ASN A 12 -14.17 22.08 -1.59
C ASN A 12 -15.66 21.70 -1.63
N THR A 13 -16.23 21.73 -2.83
CA THR A 13 -17.60 21.30 -3.11
C THR A 13 -17.67 19.77 -3.09
N PRO A 14 -18.66 19.16 -2.40
CA PRO A 14 -18.68 17.72 -2.13
C PRO A 14 -19.41 16.92 -3.22
N GLU A 15 -19.18 17.22 -4.50
CA GLU A 15 -20.00 16.62 -5.57
C GLU A 15 -19.33 15.44 -6.31
N LEU A 16 -18.04 15.13 -6.08
CA LEU A 16 -17.35 14.02 -6.77
C LEU A 16 -16.88 12.87 -5.85
N LEU A 17 -17.54 12.66 -4.70
CA LEU A 17 -17.22 11.56 -3.77
C LEU A 17 -18.26 10.42 -3.75
N SER A 18 -19.29 10.47 -4.61
CA SER A 18 -20.38 9.48 -4.62
C SER A 18 -20.10 8.21 -5.42
N SER A 19 -18.95 8.10 -6.10
CA SER A 19 -18.66 6.99 -7.02
C SER A 19 -17.65 5.94 -6.53
N ILE A 20 -17.07 6.08 -5.33
CA ILE A 20 -16.00 5.16 -4.86
C ILE A 20 -16.45 4.26 -3.68
N LEU A 21 -17.61 4.52 -3.07
CA LEU A 21 -18.11 3.72 -1.95
C LEU A 21 -19.45 3.08 -2.31
N SER A 22 -19.41 2.07 -3.18
CA SER A 22 -20.46 1.07 -3.18
C SER A 22 -20.39 0.32 -1.83
N PRO A 23 -21.48 0.21 -1.06
CA PRO A 23 -21.50 -0.65 0.11
C PRO A 23 -21.27 -2.08 -0.37
N PHE A 24 -20.18 -2.71 0.07
CA PHE A 24 -20.04 -4.15 -0.04
C PHE A 24 -21.27 -4.76 0.63
N ASN A 25 -22.13 -5.42 -0.16
CA ASN A 25 -23.32 -6.11 0.31
C ASN A 25 -22.91 -7.54 0.70
N PRO A 26 -22.83 -7.90 2.01
CA PRO A 26 -22.33 -9.21 2.43
C PRO A 26 -23.38 -10.33 2.30
N SER A 27 -24.51 -10.07 1.64
CA SER A 27 -25.69 -10.94 1.61
C SER A 27 -25.62 -12.12 0.64
N ASN A 28 -24.46 -12.46 0.09
CA ASN A 28 -24.27 -13.73 -0.62
C ASN A 28 -22.91 -14.34 -0.28
N ILE A 29 -22.73 -14.72 0.99
CA ILE A 29 -21.79 -15.76 1.37
C ILE A 29 -22.62 -17.02 1.60
N SER A 30 -22.77 -17.83 0.54
CA SER A 30 -23.30 -19.18 0.68
C SER A 30 -22.22 -20.00 1.39
N THR A 31 -22.38 -20.22 2.70
CA THR A 31 -21.60 -21.22 3.44
C THR A 31 -22.15 -22.60 3.07
N ASP A 32 -21.73 -23.11 1.92
CA ASP A 32 -21.86 -24.55 1.63
C ASP A 32 -20.80 -25.26 2.50
N ASP A 33 -21.20 -25.59 3.73
CA ASP A 33 -20.47 -26.45 4.66
C ASP A 33 -20.45 -27.89 4.13
N ARG A 34 -19.78 -28.11 2.98
CA ARG A 34 -19.30 -29.44 2.61
C ARG A 34 -17.95 -29.65 3.26
N ARG A 35 -18.04 -30.22 4.46
CA ARG A 35 -16.93 -30.76 5.24
C ARG A 35 -16.27 -31.92 4.47
N SER A 36 -15.45 -31.58 3.48
CA SER A 36 -14.46 -32.50 2.94
C SER A 36 -13.28 -32.45 3.90
N SER A 37 -13.22 -33.44 4.79
CA SER A 37 -12.08 -33.63 5.68
C SER A 37 -10.83 -33.77 4.82
N PRO A 38 -9.81 -32.91 4.94
CA PRO A 38 -8.55 -33.16 4.27
C PRO A 38 -7.91 -34.34 4.98
N ASP A 39 -7.74 -35.43 4.22
CA ASP A 39 -6.96 -36.59 4.60
C ASP A 39 -5.61 -36.15 5.15
N ARG A 40 -5.23 -36.70 6.30
CA ARG A 40 -4.07 -36.27 7.10
C ARG A 40 -2.76 -36.83 6.55
N SER A 41 -2.54 -36.70 5.25
CA SER A 41 -1.28 -37.03 4.60
C SER A 41 -0.78 -35.82 3.83
N ASP A 42 0.28 -35.20 4.36
CA ASP A 42 1.21 -34.34 3.63
C ASP A 42 0.75 -32.96 3.15
N LEU A 43 0.06 -32.20 4.00
CA LEU A 43 0.18 -30.74 3.93
C LEU A 43 1.46 -30.33 4.64
N LYS A 44 2.59 -30.36 3.93
CA LYS A 44 3.79 -29.65 4.35
C LYS A 44 3.47 -28.16 4.25
N THR A 45 2.78 -27.64 5.26
CA THR A 45 2.55 -26.20 5.36
C THR A 45 3.90 -25.58 5.57
N ASP A 46 4.44 -24.98 4.51
CA ASP A 46 5.67 -24.23 4.58
C ASP A 46 5.49 -23.19 5.67
N VAL A 47 6.19 -23.41 6.78
CA VAL A 47 6.12 -22.54 7.94
C VAL A 47 6.66 -21.20 7.49
N ILE A 48 5.80 -20.19 7.43
CA ILE A 48 6.22 -18.85 7.06
C ILE A 48 7.01 -18.29 8.25
N VAL A 49 8.28 -17.97 8.04
CA VAL A 49 9.20 -17.48 9.07
C VAL A 49 9.62 -16.05 8.73
N ASP A 50 9.61 -15.18 9.74
CA ASP A 50 10.13 -13.81 9.67
C ASP A 50 11.65 -13.83 9.50
N LEU A 51 12.22 -13.16 8.50
CA LEU A 51 13.69 -13.10 8.36
C LEU A 51 14.38 -12.10 9.29
N GLY A 52 13.68 -11.09 9.80
CA GLY A 52 14.22 -10.15 10.79
C GLY A 52 14.27 -10.75 12.19
N CYS A 53 13.29 -11.59 12.55
CA CYS A 53 13.13 -12.11 13.91
C CYS A 53 13.14 -13.64 14.06
N LYS A 54 13.15 -14.40 12.95
CA LYS A 54 13.09 -15.88 12.92
C LYS A 54 11.88 -16.49 13.64
N ARG A 55 10.86 -15.67 13.92
CA ARG A 55 9.57 -16.10 14.49
C ARG A 55 8.66 -16.61 13.39
N LYS A 56 7.84 -17.62 13.69
CA LYS A 56 6.82 -18.12 12.76
C LYS A 56 5.71 -17.08 12.60
N VAL A 57 5.46 -16.58 11.40
CA VAL A 57 4.48 -15.53 11.10
C VAL A 57 3.13 -16.12 10.71
N GLY A 58 2.59 -16.98 11.58
CA GLY A 58 1.25 -17.53 11.49
C GLY A 58 0.81 -17.99 10.09
N LEU A 59 -0.49 -17.87 9.80
CA LEU A 59 -1.07 -18.10 8.47
C LEU A 59 -0.96 -16.85 7.58
N ILE A 60 -0.86 -15.66 8.19
CA ILE A 60 -0.85 -14.37 7.51
C ILE A 60 0.50 -13.70 7.81
N GLY A 61 1.37 -13.62 6.80
CA GLY A 61 2.60 -12.83 6.85
C GLY A 61 2.56 -11.65 5.88
N PHE A 62 3.32 -10.60 6.17
CA PHE A 62 3.40 -9.43 5.30
C PHE A 62 4.58 -9.58 4.33
N ARG A 63 4.32 -9.49 3.02
CA ARG A 63 5.38 -9.42 2.00
C ARG A 63 5.96 -8.01 1.95
N CYS A 64 7.27 -7.90 2.14
CA CYS A 64 8.01 -6.68 1.81
C CYS A 64 8.34 -6.64 0.31
N ARG A 65 8.70 -5.45 -0.20
CA ARG A 65 9.14 -5.27 -1.60
C ARG A 65 10.47 -5.98 -1.91
N CYS A 66 11.27 -6.30 -0.90
CA CYS A 66 12.46 -7.15 -1.09
C CYS A 66 12.12 -8.63 -1.33
N GLY A 67 10.84 -9.03 -1.26
CA GLY A 67 10.39 -10.40 -1.54
C GLY A 67 10.16 -11.26 -0.29
N GLU A 68 10.69 -10.82 0.84
CA GLU A 68 10.67 -11.55 2.11
C GLU A 68 9.39 -11.36 2.92
N MET A 69 9.13 -12.32 3.81
CA MET A 69 7.95 -12.37 4.69
C MET A 69 8.30 -11.91 6.11
N PHE A 70 7.46 -11.06 6.69
CA PHE A 70 7.70 -10.46 8.01
C PHE A 70 6.46 -10.50 8.92
N CYS A 71 6.69 -10.40 10.24
CA CYS A 71 5.63 -10.23 11.21
C CYS A 71 5.11 -8.79 11.20
N PHE A 72 4.08 -8.50 12.01
CA PHE A 72 3.52 -7.14 12.13
C PHE A 72 4.57 -6.09 12.51
N GLU A 73 5.54 -6.48 13.34
CA GLU A 73 6.58 -5.59 13.86
C GLU A 73 7.71 -5.31 12.86
N HIS A 74 8.09 -6.29 12.02
CA HIS A 74 9.14 -6.14 10.99
C HIS A 74 8.61 -5.83 9.59
N ARG A 75 7.31 -5.54 9.49
CA ARG A 75 6.63 -5.22 8.23
C ARG A 75 7.28 -4.05 7.49
N TYR A 76 7.79 -3.05 8.23
CA TYR A 76 8.35 -1.84 7.65
C TYR A 76 9.83 -2.00 7.33
N SER A 77 10.28 -1.33 6.26
CA SER A 77 11.64 -1.44 5.72
C SER A 77 12.75 -0.94 6.64
N ASP A 78 12.41 -0.13 7.65
CA ASP A 78 13.32 0.34 8.70
C ASP A 78 13.56 -0.72 9.79
N ARG A 79 12.68 -1.72 9.87
CA ARG A 79 12.71 -2.77 10.90
C ARG A 79 13.41 -4.04 10.46
N HIS A 80 13.91 -4.09 9.23
CA HIS A 80 14.71 -5.20 8.72
C HIS A 80 15.75 -4.68 7.73
N ASP A 81 16.76 -5.49 7.41
CA ASP A 81 17.77 -5.16 6.40
C ASP A 81 17.16 -5.29 4.98
N CYS A 82 16.36 -4.30 4.59
CA CYS A 82 15.68 -4.29 3.30
C CYS A 82 16.66 -4.03 2.16
N SER A 83 16.84 -5.01 1.27
CA SER A 83 17.69 -4.89 0.07
C SER A 83 17.05 -4.09 -1.07
N TYR A 84 15.78 -3.67 -0.94
CA TYR A 84 15.05 -2.98 -1.99
C TYR A 84 15.40 -1.48 -2.04
N ASP A 85 15.82 -0.98 -3.21
CA ASP A 85 16.16 0.43 -3.40
C ASP A 85 14.92 1.30 -3.69
N TYR A 86 14.32 1.81 -2.61
CA TYR A 86 13.20 2.75 -2.67
C TYR A 86 13.55 4.07 -3.34
N LYS A 87 14.81 4.51 -3.29
CA LYS A 87 15.23 5.80 -3.86
C LYS A 87 15.31 5.73 -5.37
N ALA A 88 15.87 4.65 -5.92
CA ALA A 88 15.88 4.42 -7.36
C ALA A 88 14.45 4.27 -7.90
N ALA A 89 13.65 3.39 -7.29
CA ALA A 89 12.27 3.16 -7.70
C ALA A 89 11.42 4.45 -7.63
N GLY A 90 11.62 5.27 -6.58
CA GLY A 90 10.93 6.55 -6.44
C GLY A 90 11.31 7.56 -7.53
N ARG A 91 12.60 7.67 -7.87
CA ARG A 91 13.07 8.57 -8.94
C ARG A 91 12.54 8.15 -10.31
N GLU A 92 12.48 6.86 -10.59
CA GLU A 92 11.94 6.33 -11.83
C GLU A 92 10.44 6.64 -11.96
N ALA A 93 9.66 6.38 -10.90
CA ALA A 93 8.23 6.69 -10.89
C ALA A 93 7.95 8.19 -11.09
N ILE A 94 8.68 9.06 -10.37
CA ILE A 94 8.54 10.51 -10.51
C ILE A 94 8.98 10.97 -11.90
N GLY A 95 10.05 10.41 -12.45
CA GLY A 95 10.54 10.74 -13.79
C GLY A 95 9.56 10.34 -14.89
N HIS A 96 8.87 9.22 -14.72
CA HIS A 96 7.82 8.78 -15.62
C HIS A 96 6.57 9.67 -15.54
N GLU A 97 6.21 10.14 -14.34
CA GLU A 97 4.99 10.93 -14.12
C GLU A 97 5.15 12.43 -14.42
N ASN A 98 6.36 12.99 -14.30
CA ASN A 98 6.59 14.40 -14.57
C ASN A 98 6.50 14.74 -16.07
N PRO A 99 5.51 15.52 -16.52
CA PRO A 99 5.45 15.96 -17.90
C PRO A 99 6.57 16.97 -18.19
N VAL A 100 7.15 16.91 -19.40
CA VAL A 100 8.24 17.80 -19.80
C VAL A 100 7.69 19.21 -20.02
N VAL A 101 7.97 20.11 -19.08
CA VAL A 101 7.60 21.53 -19.21
C VAL A 101 8.62 22.23 -20.10
N ARG A 102 8.24 22.53 -21.35
CA ARG A 102 9.00 23.44 -22.24
C ARG A 102 8.20 24.70 -22.48
N ALA A 103 8.66 25.82 -21.92
CA ALA A 103 8.11 27.14 -22.24
C ALA A 103 8.89 27.77 -23.40
N SER A 104 8.17 28.39 -24.33
CA SER A 104 8.78 29.18 -25.41
C SER A 104 9.50 30.40 -24.82
N LYS A 105 10.70 30.70 -25.31
CA LYS A 105 11.45 31.89 -24.90
C LYS A 105 10.68 33.14 -25.33
N ILE A 106 10.27 33.97 -24.36
CA ILE A 106 9.56 35.22 -24.61
C ILE A 106 10.53 36.21 -25.26
N LEU A 107 10.15 36.76 -26.41
CA LEU A 107 10.88 37.86 -27.05
C LEU A 107 10.45 39.17 -26.39
N LYS A 108 11.44 39.99 -26.02
CA LYS A 108 11.22 41.28 -25.38
C LYS A 108 10.73 42.28 -26.43
N VAL A 109 9.61 42.95 -26.14
CA VAL A 109 9.06 44.08 -26.92
C VAL A 109 9.84 45.34 -26.61
#